data_AF-A0A7S2DW77-F1
#
_entry.id   AF-A0A7S2DW77-F1
#
_cell.length_a   1.000
_cell.length_b   1.000
_cell.length_c   1.000
_cell.angle_alpha   90.00
_cell.angle_beta   90.00
_cell.angle_gamma   90.00
#
_symmetry.space_group_name_H-M   'P 1'
#
loop_
_entity.id
_entity.type
_entity.pdbx_description
1 polymer ?
#
loop_
_entity_poly.entity_id
_entity_poly.type
_entity_poly.pdbx_seq_one_letter_code
_entity_poly.pdbx_strand_id
1 'polypeptide(L)'
;AKQGTSKGVTPASLEKAAEDCRAKVDELWEMVAEEGELPLEELSELLLGGAAVEQRFATYRLLDASLYFRPGPTATVVSSSFVARPVNEVTHLKAQAELAAAAERNVEELKARIATASAEAPLDLGGESQQVQDEFAALARLGCRAGMANDNAEETDDAARGLLRRLGWKATADSAKALMVQSGLWSVHEN
;
A
#
# COMPACT_ATOMS: atom_id res chain seq x y z
N ALA A 1 -16.28 -3.66 -46.60
CA ALA A 1 -16.13 -3.79 -45.14
C ALA A 1 -14.65 -3.64 -44.80
N LYS A 2 -14.24 -2.53 -44.17
CA LYS A 2 -12.87 -2.36 -43.66
C LYS A 2 -12.86 -2.85 -42.21
N GLN A 3 -12.25 -4.00 -41.96
CA GLN A 3 -12.01 -4.50 -40.62
C GLN A 3 -10.92 -3.63 -39.98
N GLY A 4 -11.30 -2.82 -38.99
CA GLY A 4 -10.38 -2.11 -38.12
C GLY A 4 -9.73 -3.12 -37.18
N THR A 5 -8.42 -3.29 -37.30
CA THR A 5 -7.60 -4.06 -36.38
C THR A 5 -7.60 -3.37 -35.02
N SER A 6 -8.36 -3.94 -34.07
CA SER A 6 -8.20 -3.63 -32.64
C SER A 6 -6.77 -4.02 -32.26
N LYS A 7 -5.86 -3.04 -32.19
CA LYS A 7 -4.57 -3.22 -31.53
C LYS A 7 -4.88 -3.48 -30.06
N GLY A 8 -4.78 -4.73 -29.65
CA GLY A 8 -4.95 -5.14 -28.26
C GLY A 8 -4.05 -4.30 -27.38
N VAL A 9 -4.66 -3.50 -26.51
CA VAL A 9 -3.96 -2.74 -25.49
C VAL A 9 -3.40 -3.75 -24.49
N THR A 10 -2.08 -3.90 -24.45
CA THR A 10 -1.42 -4.82 -23.52
C THR A 10 -1.29 -4.17 -22.14
N PRO A 11 -1.28 -4.94 -21.04
CA PRO A 11 -1.05 -4.40 -19.70
C PRO A 11 0.22 -3.56 -19.59
N ALA A 12 1.30 -4.00 -20.24
CA ALA A 12 2.56 -3.26 -20.31
C ALA A 12 2.46 -1.91 -21.04
N SER A 13 1.60 -1.80 -22.06
CA SER A 13 1.36 -0.53 -22.75
C SER A 13 0.58 0.47 -21.89
N LEU A 14 -0.27 -0.02 -20.98
CA LEU A 14 -1.03 0.80 -20.04
C LEU A 14 -0.14 1.27 -18.89
N GLU A 15 0.72 0.40 -18.39
CA GLU A 15 1.67 0.73 -17.33
C GLU A 15 2.65 1.81 -17.77
N LYS A 16 3.20 1.68 -18.98
CA LYS A 16 4.05 2.72 -19.58
C LYS A 16 3.31 4.05 -19.75
N ALA A 17 2.08 4.03 -20.27
CA ALA A 17 1.29 5.25 -20.41
C ALA A 17 0.98 5.91 -19.05
N ALA A 18 0.74 5.11 -18.00
CA ALA A 18 0.54 5.62 -16.65
C ALA A 18 1.83 6.22 -16.07
N GLU A 19 2.99 5.64 -16.34
CA GLU A 19 4.30 6.16 -15.94
C GLU A 19 4.62 7.48 -16.66
N ASP A 20 4.41 7.54 -17.98
CA ASP A 20 4.59 8.76 -18.77
C ASP A 20 3.68 9.90 -18.26
N CYS A 21 2.43 9.58 -17.91
CA CYS A 21 1.50 10.55 -17.29
C CYS A 21 1.96 11.01 -15.90
N ARG A 22 2.52 10.12 -15.08
CA ARG A 22 3.05 10.49 -13.75
C ARG A 22 4.28 11.40 -13.85
N ALA A 23 5.19 11.12 -14.77
CA ALA A 23 6.36 11.95 -15.01
C ALA A 23 5.96 13.39 -15.40
N LYS A 24 4.97 13.53 -16.30
CA LYS A 24 4.42 14.85 -16.66
C LYS A 24 3.79 15.61 -15.49
N VAL A 25 3.18 14.91 -14.53
CA VAL A 25 2.62 15.56 -13.33
C VAL A 25 3.72 16.09 -12.43
N ASP A 26 4.86 15.39 -12.31
CA ASP A 26 6.02 15.86 -11.54
C ASP A 26 6.64 17.09 -12.21
N GLU A 27 6.89 17.04 -13.53
CA GLU A 27 7.40 18.18 -14.30
C GLU A 27 6.47 19.40 -14.20
N LEU A 28 5.16 19.19 -14.35
CA LEU A 28 4.19 20.26 -14.21
C LEU A 28 4.18 20.83 -12.80
N TRP A 29 4.27 19.98 -11.78
CA TRP A 29 4.35 20.41 -10.40
C TRP A 29 5.57 21.30 -10.14
N GLU A 30 6.75 20.94 -10.65
CA GLU A 30 7.95 21.78 -10.53
C GLU A 30 7.78 23.15 -11.20
N MET A 31 7.06 23.21 -12.32
CA MET A 31 6.78 24.47 -13.02
C MET A 31 5.80 25.36 -12.25
N VAL A 32 4.76 24.77 -11.65
CA VAL A 32 3.64 25.51 -11.06
C VAL A 32 3.68 25.56 -9.53
N ALA A 33 4.74 25.05 -8.90
CA ALA A 33 4.94 25.10 -7.45
C ALA A 33 5.00 26.53 -6.89
N GLU A 34 5.42 27.48 -7.71
CA GLU A 34 5.43 28.92 -7.38
C GLU A 34 4.19 29.65 -7.88
N GLU A 35 3.39 28.99 -8.73
CA GLU A 35 2.12 29.53 -9.21
C GLU A 35 1.03 29.30 -8.16
N GLY A 36 0.00 30.15 -8.23
CA GLY A 36 -1.11 30.10 -7.29
C GLY A 36 -2.07 28.95 -7.59
N GLU A 37 -3.34 29.28 -7.65
CA GLU A 37 -4.39 28.32 -7.94
C GLU A 37 -4.62 28.21 -9.45
N LEU A 38 -4.61 26.98 -9.96
CA LEU A 38 -4.80 26.69 -11.39
C LEU A 38 -6.15 26.01 -11.63
N PRO A 39 -6.90 26.43 -12.66
CA PRO A 39 -8.16 25.78 -13.03
C PRO A 39 -7.90 24.41 -13.67
N LEU A 40 -8.83 23.47 -13.48
CA LEU A 40 -8.74 22.13 -14.05
C LEU A 40 -8.68 22.14 -15.59
N GLU A 41 -9.31 23.11 -16.25
CA GLU A 41 -9.18 23.29 -17.71
C GLU A 41 -7.72 23.41 -18.14
N GLU A 42 -6.97 24.33 -17.51
CA GLU A 42 -5.58 24.64 -17.85
C GLU A 42 -4.66 23.46 -17.56
N LEU A 43 -4.85 22.81 -16.40
CA LEU A 43 -4.10 21.60 -16.06
C LEU A 43 -4.36 20.46 -17.06
N SER A 44 -5.57 20.37 -17.62
CA SER A 44 -5.90 19.36 -18.62
C SER A 44 -5.25 19.65 -19.96
N GLU A 45 -5.16 20.92 -20.34
CA GLU A 45 -4.42 21.36 -21.53
C GLU A 45 -2.94 21.04 -21.41
N LEU A 46 -2.34 21.32 -20.24
CA LEU A 46 -0.92 21.08 -19.99
C LEU A 46 -0.57 19.58 -19.93
N LEU A 47 -1.40 18.75 -19.28
CA LEU A 47 -1.11 17.32 -19.09
C LEU A 47 -1.51 16.46 -20.29
N LEU A 48 -2.69 16.73 -20.87
CA LEU A 48 -3.35 15.86 -21.85
C LEU A 48 -3.58 16.54 -23.21
N GLY A 49 -3.16 17.80 -23.38
CA GLY A 49 -3.27 18.53 -24.64
C GLY A 49 -4.68 18.98 -24.99
N GLY A 50 -5.60 19.08 -24.02
CA GLY A 50 -6.91 19.68 -24.25
C GLY A 50 -7.82 19.77 -23.02
N ALA A 51 -8.92 20.54 -23.16
CA ALA A 51 -9.89 20.81 -22.10
C ALA A 51 -11.26 20.12 -22.32
N ALA A 52 -11.33 19.07 -23.15
CA ALA A 52 -12.55 18.30 -23.31
C ALA A 52 -13.01 17.71 -21.97
N VAL A 53 -14.30 17.38 -21.84
CA VAL A 53 -14.87 16.87 -20.57
C VAL A 53 -14.14 15.60 -20.11
N GLU A 54 -13.79 14.73 -21.05
CA GLU A 54 -13.06 13.49 -20.82
C GLU A 54 -11.63 13.75 -20.32
N GLN A 55 -10.96 14.75 -20.89
CA GLN A 55 -9.61 15.15 -20.48
C GLN A 55 -9.62 15.80 -19.10
N ARG A 56 -10.62 16.64 -18.81
CA ARG A 56 -10.82 17.21 -17.47
C ARG A 56 -11.08 16.16 -16.42
N PHE A 57 -11.93 15.19 -16.72
CA PHE A 57 -12.19 14.08 -15.81
C PHE A 57 -10.93 13.21 -15.60
N ALA A 58 -10.20 12.89 -16.66
CA ALA A 58 -8.96 12.14 -16.57
C ALA A 58 -7.89 12.87 -15.74
N THR A 59 -7.74 14.18 -15.98
CA THR A 59 -6.83 15.05 -15.21
C THR A 59 -7.24 15.11 -13.75
N TYR A 60 -8.52 15.29 -13.44
CA TYR A 60 -9.01 15.27 -12.06
C TYR A 60 -8.62 13.96 -11.36
N ARG A 61 -8.86 12.81 -11.99
CA ARG A 61 -8.51 11.50 -11.41
C ARG A 61 -7.01 11.32 -11.22
N LEU A 62 -6.21 11.86 -12.14
CA LEU A 62 -4.75 11.82 -12.06
C LEU A 62 -4.24 12.68 -10.90
N LEU A 63 -4.76 13.90 -10.75
CA LEU A 63 -4.38 14.85 -9.70
C LEU A 63 -4.86 14.41 -8.32
N ASP A 64 -6.07 13.86 -8.22
CA ASP A 64 -6.66 13.29 -7.00
C ASP A 64 -5.82 12.12 -6.45
N ALA A 65 -5.24 11.32 -7.34
CA ALA A 65 -4.31 10.25 -6.99
C ALA A 65 -2.86 10.73 -6.80
N SER A 66 -2.55 11.99 -7.10
CA SER A 66 -1.19 12.53 -7.05
C SER A 66 -0.83 13.02 -5.65
N LEU A 67 0.46 12.92 -5.30
CA LEU A 67 0.99 13.55 -4.09
C LEU A 67 1.35 15.03 -4.29
N TYR A 68 1.24 15.54 -5.53
CA TYR A 68 1.77 16.84 -5.94
C TYR A 68 0.74 17.96 -5.89
N PHE A 69 -0.53 17.64 -6.10
CA PHE A 69 -1.61 18.62 -6.14
C PHE A 69 -2.65 18.35 -5.04
N ARG A 70 -3.43 19.37 -4.73
CA ARG A 70 -4.63 19.25 -3.88
C ARG A 70 -5.73 20.18 -4.40
N PRO A 71 -7.01 19.90 -4.10
CA PRO A 71 -8.09 20.82 -4.41
C PRO A 71 -7.80 22.21 -3.86
N GLY A 72 -7.97 23.23 -4.70
CA GLY A 72 -7.77 24.63 -4.33
C GLY A 72 -8.87 25.13 -3.40
N PRO A 73 -8.63 26.24 -2.69
CA PRO A 73 -9.62 26.83 -1.78
C PRO A 73 -10.88 27.31 -2.51
N THR A 74 -10.79 27.63 -3.80
CA THR A 74 -11.94 28.04 -4.61
C THR A 74 -12.61 26.89 -5.34
N ALA A 75 -12.14 25.65 -5.15
CA ALA A 75 -12.74 24.47 -5.76
C ALA A 75 -14.19 24.32 -5.27
N THR A 76 -15.12 24.35 -6.20
CA THR A 76 -16.54 24.12 -5.99
C THR A 76 -16.98 22.81 -6.65
N VAL A 77 -18.23 22.42 -6.39
CA VAL A 77 -18.86 21.26 -7.07
C VAL A 77 -18.93 21.45 -8.60
N VAL A 78 -18.86 22.69 -9.09
CA VAL A 78 -19.06 23.04 -10.51
C VAL A 78 -17.75 23.42 -11.21
N SER A 79 -16.79 23.98 -10.47
CA SER A 79 -15.47 24.35 -10.98
C SER A 79 -14.41 23.80 -10.04
N SER A 80 -13.62 22.86 -10.54
CA SER A 80 -12.49 22.31 -9.81
C SER A 80 -11.25 23.12 -10.12
N SER A 81 -10.58 23.55 -9.08
CA SER A 81 -9.25 24.17 -9.13
C SER A 81 -8.29 23.34 -8.28
N PHE A 82 -7.00 23.44 -8.59
CA PHE A 82 -5.95 22.77 -7.86
C PHE A 82 -4.83 23.73 -7.50
N VAL A 83 -4.16 23.42 -6.40
CA VAL A 83 -2.96 24.13 -5.96
C VAL A 83 -1.84 23.12 -5.84
N ALA A 84 -0.65 23.47 -6.35
CA ALA A 84 0.55 22.68 -6.15
C ALA A 84 0.91 22.64 -4.65
N ARG A 85 1.26 21.46 -4.16
CA ARG A 85 1.74 21.32 -2.77
C ARG A 85 3.16 21.84 -2.68
N PRO A 86 3.54 22.46 -1.56
CA PRO A 86 4.90 22.95 -1.39
C PRO A 86 5.90 21.77 -1.30
N VAL A 87 7.15 22.01 -1.72
CA VAL A 87 8.22 21.00 -1.82
C VAL A 87 8.43 20.21 -0.54
N ASN A 88 8.37 20.88 0.61
CA ASN A 88 8.51 20.25 1.92
C ASN A 88 7.38 19.23 2.20
N GLU A 89 6.15 19.56 1.83
CA GLU A 89 5.00 18.67 1.99
C GLU A 89 5.09 17.47 1.04
N VAL A 90 5.43 17.69 -0.24
CA VAL A 90 5.62 16.61 -1.22
C VAL A 90 6.74 15.66 -0.78
N THR A 91 7.87 16.21 -0.32
CA THR A 91 9.01 15.40 0.17
C THR A 91 8.60 14.53 1.35
N HIS A 92 7.85 15.09 2.31
CA HIS A 92 7.34 14.34 3.44
C HIS A 92 6.35 13.24 3.01
N LEU A 93 5.43 13.54 2.08
CA LEU A 93 4.50 12.55 1.55
C LEU A 93 5.20 11.44 0.77
N LYS A 94 6.22 11.76 -0.03
CA LYS A 94 7.06 10.77 -0.72
C LYS A 94 7.74 9.83 0.28
N ALA A 95 8.36 10.38 1.33
CA ALA A 95 8.99 9.58 2.37
C ALA A 95 7.97 8.68 3.11
N GLN A 96 6.76 9.18 3.39
CA GLN A 96 5.69 8.36 3.98
C GLN A 96 5.24 7.23 3.05
N ALA A 97 5.08 7.51 1.76
CA ALA A 97 4.70 6.51 0.77
C ALA A 97 5.78 5.43 0.61
N GLU A 98 7.05 5.81 0.61
CA GLU A 98 8.18 4.88 0.57
C GLU A 98 8.23 3.98 1.80
N LEU A 99 8.03 4.54 3.00
CA LEU A 99 7.95 3.77 4.24
C LEU A 99 6.77 2.80 4.24
N ALA A 100 5.61 3.22 3.74
CA ALA A 100 4.44 2.34 3.60
C ALA A 100 4.71 1.20 2.60
N ALA A 101 5.28 1.51 1.43
CA ALA A 101 5.64 0.51 0.44
C ALA A 101 6.71 -0.47 0.94
N ALA A 102 7.70 0.01 1.69
CA ALA A 102 8.69 -0.85 2.34
C ALA A 102 8.05 -1.77 3.38
N ALA A 103 7.12 -1.25 4.19
CA ALA A 103 6.39 -2.06 5.16
C ALA A 103 5.55 -3.16 4.47
N GLU A 104 4.87 -2.85 3.37
CA GLU A 104 4.12 -3.85 2.59
C GLU A 104 5.04 -4.92 1.99
N ARG A 105 6.19 -4.54 1.42
CA ARG A 105 7.18 -5.50 0.90
C ARG A 105 7.70 -6.43 2.00
N ASN A 106 8.04 -5.89 3.17
CA ASN A 106 8.51 -6.69 4.30
C ASN A 106 7.44 -7.72 4.75
N VAL A 107 6.16 -7.35 4.71
CA VAL A 107 5.06 -8.28 5.03
C VAL A 107 4.93 -9.38 3.99
N GLU A 108 5.01 -9.05 2.70
CA GLU A 108 4.94 -10.05 1.63
C GLU A 108 6.15 -11.00 1.64
N GLU A 109 7.36 -10.47 1.89
CA GLU A 109 8.56 -11.29 2.06
C GLU A 109 8.46 -12.22 3.28
N LEU A 110 7.89 -11.73 4.39
CA LEU A 110 7.62 -12.57 5.55
C LEU A 110 6.59 -13.67 5.23
N LYS A 111 5.50 -13.35 4.53
CA LYS A 111 4.52 -14.35 4.08
C LYS A 111 5.16 -15.41 3.19
N ALA A 112 6.00 -15.01 2.24
CA ALA A 112 6.70 -15.92 1.35
C ALA A 112 7.59 -16.89 2.12
N ARG A 113 8.36 -16.38 3.09
CA ARG A 113 9.22 -17.20 3.97
C ARG A 113 8.42 -18.17 4.83
N ILE A 114 7.31 -17.71 5.41
CA ILE A 114 6.37 -18.57 6.18
C ILE A 114 5.77 -19.66 5.28
N ALA A 115 5.44 -19.35 4.02
CA ALA A 115 4.87 -20.33 3.09
C ALA A 115 5.87 -21.42 2.69
N THR A 116 7.16 -21.10 2.68
CA THR A 116 8.24 -22.07 2.42
C THR A 116 8.78 -22.77 3.67
N ALA A 117 8.46 -22.26 4.85
CA ALA A 117 8.90 -22.83 6.11
C ALA A 117 8.23 -24.20 6.37
N SER A 118 8.92 -25.04 7.11
CA SER A 118 8.47 -26.37 7.47
C SER A 118 9.16 -26.85 8.74
N ALA A 119 8.71 -27.98 9.31
CA ALA A 119 9.37 -28.56 10.48
C ALA A 119 10.85 -28.95 10.22
N GLU A 120 11.23 -29.27 8.97
CA GLU A 120 12.61 -29.61 8.59
C GLU A 120 13.46 -28.37 8.26
N ALA A 121 12.81 -27.27 7.89
CA ALA A 121 13.43 -25.96 7.65
C ALA A 121 12.57 -24.86 8.29
N PRO A 122 12.68 -24.67 9.62
CA PRO A 122 11.90 -23.66 10.33
C PRO A 122 12.24 -22.25 9.88
N LEU A 123 11.31 -21.32 10.11
CA LEU A 123 11.56 -19.90 9.93
C LEU A 123 12.72 -19.46 10.84
N ASP A 124 13.77 -18.88 10.24
CA ASP A 124 14.88 -18.33 11.01
C ASP A 124 14.51 -16.95 11.57
N LEU A 125 14.20 -16.90 12.87
CA LEU A 125 13.91 -15.65 13.57
C LEU A 125 15.18 -14.88 13.98
N GLY A 126 16.36 -15.52 13.99
CA GLY A 126 17.61 -14.90 14.46
C GLY A 126 18.14 -13.80 13.54
N GLY A 127 17.80 -13.87 12.26
CA GLY A 127 18.08 -12.83 11.26
C GLY A 127 17.01 -11.74 11.14
N GLU A 128 15.90 -11.86 11.87
CA GLU A 128 14.78 -10.91 11.77
C GLU A 128 15.01 -9.65 12.61
N SER A 129 14.24 -8.60 12.28
CA SER A 129 14.18 -7.41 13.12
C SER A 129 13.62 -7.73 14.52
N GLN A 130 14.04 -6.95 15.53
CA GLN A 130 13.56 -7.11 16.91
C GLN A 130 12.03 -7.10 16.99
N GLN A 131 11.38 -6.25 16.19
CA GLN A 131 9.92 -6.19 16.12
C GLN A 131 9.31 -7.53 15.71
N VAL A 132 9.83 -8.18 14.67
CA VAL A 132 9.30 -9.48 14.20
C VAL A 132 9.56 -10.55 15.26
N GLN A 133 10.73 -10.55 15.90
CA GLN A 133 11.02 -11.48 16.99
C GLN A 133 10.04 -11.32 18.17
N ASP A 134 9.77 -10.08 18.59
CA ASP A 134 8.83 -9.77 19.67
C ASP A 134 7.39 -10.17 19.30
N GLU A 135 7.00 -9.96 18.04
CA GLU A 135 5.69 -10.35 17.52
C GLU A 135 5.52 -11.87 17.49
N PHE A 136 6.54 -12.63 17.06
CA PHE A 136 6.51 -14.09 17.10
C PHE A 136 6.55 -14.63 18.54
N ALA A 137 7.25 -13.96 19.47
CA ALA A 137 7.20 -14.31 20.88
C ALA A 137 5.80 -14.07 21.48
N ALA A 138 5.12 -12.98 21.11
CA ALA A 138 3.73 -12.75 21.46
C ALA A 138 2.80 -13.79 20.81
N LEU A 139 3.10 -14.18 19.57
CA LEU A 139 2.33 -15.17 18.84
C LEU A 139 2.42 -16.56 19.50
N ALA A 140 3.59 -16.93 20.01
CA ALA A 140 3.78 -18.13 20.82
C ALA A 140 2.93 -18.09 22.10
N ARG A 141 2.94 -16.98 22.86
CA ARG A 141 2.11 -16.84 24.07
C ARG A 141 0.61 -16.94 23.78
N LEU A 142 0.16 -16.33 22.67
CA LEU A 142 -1.22 -16.39 22.23
C LEU A 142 -1.60 -17.82 21.77
N GLY A 143 -0.70 -18.51 21.05
CA GLY A 143 -0.90 -19.87 20.56
C GLY A 143 -1.04 -20.92 21.66
N CYS A 144 -0.37 -20.75 22.81
CA CYS A 144 -0.49 -21.67 23.96
C CYS A 144 -1.91 -21.70 24.54
N ARG A 145 -2.73 -20.68 24.25
CA ARG A 145 -4.13 -20.60 24.69
C ARG A 145 -5.10 -21.31 23.74
N ALA A 146 -4.62 -21.86 22.61
CA ALA A 146 -5.46 -22.56 21.63
C ALA A 146 -6.20 -23.74 22.30
N GLY A 147 -7.51 -23.83 22.09
CA GLY A 147 -8.36 -24.84 22.71
C GLY A 147 -8.72 -24.62 24.20
N MET A 148 -8.29 -23.52 24.83
CA MET A 148 -8.76 -23.14 26.16
C MET A 148 -10.09 -22.37 26.06
N ALA A 149 -11.10 -22.77 26.84
CA ALA A 149 -12.42 -22.11 26.87
C ALA A 149 -12.39 -20.70 27.51
N ASN A 150 -11.20 -20.20 27.88
CA ASN A 150 -11.05 -18.97 28.63
C ASN A 150 -10.78 -17.81 27.66
N ASP A 151 -11.86 -17.17 27.24
CA ASP A 151 -11.91 -15.94 26.46
C ASP A 151 -11.48 -14.69 27.28
N ASN A 152 -10.70 -14.89 28.34
CA ASN A 152 -10.12 -13.79 29.09
C ASN A 152 -9.06 -13.13 28.21
N ALA A 153 -9.56 -12.19 27.39
CA ALA A 153 -8.82 -11.22 26.63
C ALA A 153 -8.08 -10.30 27.61
N GLU A 154 -7.01 -10.80 28.21
CA GLU A 154 -5.99 -9.88 28.68
C GLU A 154 -5.42 -9.13 27.46
N GLU A 155 -5.26 -7.81 27.64
CA GLU A 155 -4.69 -6.81 26.72
C GLU A 155 -3.27 -7.13 26.22
N THR A 156 -2.73 -8.32 26.46
CA THR A 156 -1.28 -8.55 26.47
C THR A 156 -0.67 -9.04 25.16
N ASP A 157 -1.46 -9.41 24.14
CA ASP A 157 -0.93 -9.92 22.86
C ASP A 157 -1.46 -9.18 21.61
N ASP A 158 -1.64 -7.86 21.71
CA ASP A 158 -2.01 -7.00 20.57
C ASP A 158 -1.00 -7.07 19.43
N ALA A 159 0.29 -7.26 19.73
CA ALA A 159 1.34 -7.49 18.75
C ALA A 159 1.09 -8.76 17.92
N ALA A 160 0.70 -9.87 18.57
CA ALA A 160 0.39 -11.13 17.88
C ALA A 160 -0.86 -11.00 17.01
N ARG A 161 -1.92 -10.35 17.53
CA ARG A 161 -3.16 -10.11 16.77
C ARG A 161 -2.91 -9.17 15.59
N GLY A 162 -2.06 -8.17 15.77
CA GLY A 162 -1.61 -7.26 14.71
C GLY A 162 -0.84 -8.00 13.62
N LEU A 163 0.09 -8.87 14.00
CA LEU A 163 0.83 -9.72 13.05
C LEU A 163 -0.11 -10.65 12.28
N LEU A 164 -1.02 -11.37 12.95
CA LEU A 164 -2.00 -12.23 12.29
C LEU A 164 -2.83 -11.47 11.25
N ARG A 165 -3.36 -10.29 11.61
CA ARG A 165 -4.14 -9.46 10.67
C ARG A 165 -3.32 -9.02 9.46
N ARG A 166 -2.07 -8.57 9.66
CA ARG A 166 -1.17 -8.17 8.56
C ARG A 166 -0.85 -9.35 7.62
N LEU A 167 -0.74 -10.55 8.19
CA LEU A 167 -0.52 -11.78 7.41
C LEU A 167 -1.80 -12.32 6.76
N GLY A 168 -2.98 -11.76 7.04
CA GLY A 168 -4.26 -12.20 6.51
C GLY A 168 -4.95 -13.32 7.29
N TRP A 169 -4.51 -13.58 8.53
CA TRP A 169 -5.05 -14.60 9.41
C TRP A 169 -6.09 -14.03 10.38
N LYS A 170 -6.96 -14.91 10.89
CA LYS A 170 -7.89 -14.52 11.97
C LYS A 170 -7.08 -14.23 13.24
N ALA A 171 -7.47 -13.20 13.98
CA ALA A 171 -6.76 -12.78 15.21
C ALA A 171 -7.16 -13.64 16.43
N THR A 172 -6.98 -14.97 16.34
CA THR A 172 -7.36 -15.94 17.37
C THR A 172 -6.17 -16.78 17.84
N ALA A 173 -6.29 -17.38 19.04
CA ALA A 173 -5.29 -18.30 19.59
C ALA A 173 -5.06 -19.52 18.69
N ASP A 174 -6.12 -20.10 18.11
CA ASP A 174 -5.98 -21.22 17.18
C ASP A 174 -5.21 -20.83 15.90
N SER A 175 -5.42 -19.61 15.41
CA SER A 175 -4.70 -19.10 14.23
C SER A 175 -3.23 -18.83 14.55
N ALA A 176 -2.94 -18.33 15.75
CA ALA A 176 -1.57 -18.19 16.25
C ALA A 176 -0.85 -19.54 16.31
N LYS A 177 -1.48 -20.56 16.90
CA LYS A 177 -0.93 -21.93 16.94
C LYS A 177 -0.70 -22.48 15.53
N ALA A 178 -1.68 -22.36 14.64
CA ALA A 178 -1.57 -22.85 13.28
C ALA A 178 -0.41 -22.17 12.52
N LEU A 179 -0.21 -20.87 12.73
CA LEU A 179 0.91 -20.13 12.13
C LEU A 179 2.27 -20.56 12.71
N MET A 180 2.38 -20.83 14.02
CA MET A 180 3.62 -21.37 14.63
C MET A 180 3.98 -22.75 14.07
N VAL A 181 2.97 -23.61 13.86
CA VAL A 181 3.17 -24.93 13.25
C VAL A 181 3.58 -24.80 11.78
N GLN A 182 2.90 -23.93 11.02
CA GLN A 182 3.23 -23.71 9.61
C GLN A 182 4.63 -23.14 9.42
N SER A 183 5.05 -22.22 10.30
CA SER A 183 6.41 -21.66 10.27
C SER A 183 7.49 -22.65 10.72
N GLY A 184 7.12 -23.89 11.07
CA GLY A 184 8.05 -24.92 11.54
C GLY A 184 8.63 -24.64 12.93
N LEU A 185 8.14 -23.60 13.61
CA LEU A 185 8.61 -23.19 14.93
C LEU A 185 8.04 -24.07 16.03
N TRP A 186 6.85 -24.62 15.82
CA TRP A 186 6.21 -25.60 16.71
C TRP A 186 5.92 -26.92 16.00
N SER A 187 5.97 -28.01 16.76
CA SER A 187 5.46 -29.30 16.32
C SER A 187 3.93 -29.37 16.43
N VAL A 188 3.29 -30.23 15.63
CA VAL A 188 1.83 -30.47 15.69
C VAL A 188 1.38 -30.95 17.08
N HIS A 189 2.32 -31.51 17.87
CA HIS A 189 2.09 -32.06 19.20
C HIS A 189 2.57 -31.16 20.34
N GLU A 190 3.17 -30.00 20.07
CA GLU A 190 3.49 -29.03 21.12
C GLU A 190 2.19 -28.39 21.63
N ASN A 191 1.88 -28.74 22.87
CA ASN A 191 0.95 -28.09 23.79
C ASN A 191 1.50 -28.28 25.21
#